data_AF-A0A496LRH2-F1
#
_entry.id   AF-A0A496LRH2-F1
#
_cell.length_a   1.000
_cell.length_b   1.000
_cell.length_c   1.000
_cell.angle_alpha   90.00
_cell.angle_beta   90.00
_cell.angle_gamma   90.00
#
_symmetry.space_group_name_H-M   'P 1'
#
loop_
_entity.id
_entity.type
_entity.pdbx_description
1 polymer ?
#
loop_
_entity_poly.entity_id
_entity_poly.type
_entity_poly.pdbx_seq_one_letter_code
_entity_poly.pdbx_strand_id
1 'polypeptide(L)'
;MEFLKHNVDYVIIGILGLMSFTVVWLTIERLIFYANVKFENYKNQDDFEESVTRNLTTLYIVYSNAPYIGLLGTVAGIMVTFYDMGMSGGIDTKSIMVGLSLALKATALGLIVAIPTLMIYNAFMRKVDVLVNRYKASRENA
;
A
#
# COMPACT_ATOMS: atom_id res chain seq x y z
N MET A 1 -8.44 20.76 -19.34
CA MET A 1 -8.82 19.37 -18.98
C MET A 1 -8.03 18.30 -19.75
N GLU A 2 -7.41 18.61 -20.90
CA GLU A 2 -6.53 17.65 -21.60
C GLU A 2 -5.37 17.11 -20.73
N PHE A 3 -4.79 17.96 -19.86
CA PHE A 3 -3.78 17.52 -18.90
C PHE A 3 -4.31 16.44 -17.95
N LEU A 4 -5.51 16.60 -17.37
CA LEU A 4 -6.11 15.58 -16.51
C LEU A 4 -6.43 14.30 -17.29
N LYS A 5 -6.96 14.42 -18.50
CA LYS A 5 -7.33 13.27 -19.33
C LYS A 5 -6.14 12.37 -19.68
N HIS A 6 -4.98 12.94 -19.94
CA HIS A 6 -3.79 12.16 -20.28
C HIS A 6 -2.99 11.73 -19.05
N ASN A 7 -2.91 12.55 -18.00
CA ASN A 7 -1.95 12.33 -16.90
C ASN A 7 -2.54 11.59 -15.70
N VAL A 8 -3.86 11.59 -15.50
CA VAL A 8 -4.47 10.96 -14.30
C VAL A 8 -4.09 9.49 -14.20
N ASP A 9 -4.24 8.72 -15.28
CA ASP A 9 -3.94 7.28 -15.27
C ASP A 9 -2.45 7.03 -14.99
N TYR A 10 -1.54 7.78 -15.62
CA TYR A 10 -0.11 7.63 -15.40
C TYR A 10 0.32 8.02 -13.98
N VAL A 11 -0.27 9.07 -13.41
CA VAL A 11 0.02 9.51 -12.04
C VAL A 11 -0.44 8.46 -11.04
N ILE A 12 -1.66 7.93 -11.18
CA ILE A 12 -2.18 6.90 -10.27
C ILE A 12 -1.35 5.61 -10.38
N ILE A 13 -1.06 5.16 -11.59
CA ILE A 13 -0.22 3.97 -11.82
C ILE A 13 1.19 4.21 -11.27
N GLY A 14 1.76 5.40 -11.45
CA GLY A 14 3.08 5.76 -10.92
C GLY A 14 3.14 5.72 -9.39
N ILE A 15 2.14 6.31 -8.72
CA ILE A 15 2.03 6.31 -7.25
C ILE A 15 1.87 4.87 -6.73
N LEU A 16 0.93 4.11 -7.30
CA LEU A 16 0.69 2.72 -6.90
C LEU A 16 1.90 1.82 -7.20
N GLY A 17 2.61 2.07 -8.30
CA GLY A 17 3.85 1.38 -8.64
C GLY A 17 4.96 1.64 -7.62
N LEU A 18 5.14 2.91 -7.22
CA LEU A 18 6.10 3.29 -6.17
C LEU A 18 5.74 2.64 -4.83
N MET A 19 4.46 2.67 -4.44
CA MET A 19 3.95 2.00 -3.24
C MET A 19 4.20 0.47 -3.27
N SER A 20 3.94 -0.17 -4.41
CA SER A 20 4.19 -1.60 -4.58
C SER A 20 5.67 -1.93 -4.44
N PHE A 21 6.54 -1.12 -5.06
CA PHE A 21 7.98 -1.29 -4.97
C PHE A 21 8.49 -1.14 -3.53
N THR A 22 8.05 -0.11 -2.80
CA THR A 22 8.46 0.10 -1.40
C THR A 22 7.98 -1.03 -0.50
N VAL A 23 6.78 -1.56 -0.72
CA VAL A 23 6.27 -2.73 0.03
C VAL A 23 7.16 -3.95 -0.19
N VAL A 24 7.49 -4.29 -1.44
CA VAL A 24 8.35 -5.44 -1.74
C VAL A 24 9.72 -5.28 -1.08
N TRP A 25 10.32 -4.09 -1.22
CA TRP A 25 11.61 -3.78 -0.62
C TRP A 25 11.60 -3.97 0.90
N LEU A 26 10.65 -3.32 1.60
CA LEU A 26 10.54 -3.40 3.06
C LEU A 26 10.20 -4.81 3.54
N THR A 27 9.41 -5.55 2.77
CA THR A 27 9.07 -6.95 3.08
C THR A 27 10.32 -7.82 3.09
N ILE A 28 11.18 -7.69 2.08
CA ILE A 28 12.44 -8.44 2.00
C ILE A 28 13.39 -8.06 3.14
N GLU A 29 13.58 -6.76 3.38
CA GLU A 29 14.40 -6.25 4.48
C GLU A 29 13.94 -6.84 5.83
N ARG A 30 12.63 -6.84 6.08
CA ARG A 30 12.04 -7.38 7.32
C ARG A 30 12.20 -8.88 7.45
N LEU A 31 12.03 -9.63 6.36
CA LEU A 31 12.24 -11.08 6.38
C LEU A 31 13.68 -11.44 6.76
N ILE A 32 14.66 -10.72 6.21
CA ILE A 32 16.09 -10.93 6.52
C ILE A 32 16.38 -10.51 7.97
N PHE A 33 15.81 -9.39 8.43
CA PHE A 33 15.99 -8.93 9.82
C PHE A 33 15.46 -9.94 10.83
N TYR A 34 14.22 -10.44 10.66
CA TYR A 34 13.64 -11.43 11.57
C TYR A 34 14.37 -12.78 11.56
N ALA A 35 15.04 -13.13 10.45
CA ALA A 35 15.84 -14.34 10.37
C ALA A 35 17.19 -14.23 11.13
N ASN A 36 17.71 -13.01 11.33
CA ASN A 36 19.02 -12.76 11.92
C ASN A 36 18.98 -12.12 13.32
N VAL A 37 17.79 -11.93 13.89
CA VAL A 37 17.63 -11.31 15.22
C VAL A 37 18.21 -12.22 16.31
N LYS A 38 19.08 -11.66 17.16
CA LYS A 38 19.65 -12.31 18.34
C LYS A 38 19.30 -11.51 19.58
N PHE A 39 18.73 -12.16 20.59
CA PHE A 39 18.28 -11.50 21.84
C PHE A 39 19.43 -10.92 22.67
N GLU A 40 20.64 -11.46 22.50
CA GLU A 40 21.86 -11.05 23.23
C GLU A 40 22.30 -9.63 22.90
N ASN A 41 21.91 -9.08 21.75
CA ASN A 41 22.33 -7.75 21.31
C ASN A 41 21.53 -6.62 21.97
N TYR A 42 20.47 -6.94 22.72
CA TYR A 42 19.54 -5.95 23.27
C TYR A 42 19.65 -5.89 24.79
N LYS A 43 19.90 -4.68 25.31
CA LYS A 43 20.02 -4.44 26.76
C LYS A 43 18.63 -4.37 27.40
N ASN A 44 17.74 -3.59 26.80
CA ASN A 44 16.40 -3.32 27.31
C ASN A 44 15.30 -3.91 26.40
N GLN A 45 14.12 -4.16 26.97
CA GLN A 45 12.96 -4.63 26.22
C GLN A 45 12.48 -3.58 25.21
N ASP A 46 12.52 -2.30 25.58
CA ASP A 46 12.08 -1.20 24.72
C ASP A 46 12.91 -1.11 23.44
N ASP A 47 14.24 -1.24 23.54
CA ASP A 47 15.16 -1.26 22.39
C ASP A 47 14.85 -2.42 21.43
N PHE A 48 14.48 -3.58 21.99
CA PHE A 48 14.11 -4.75 21.21
C PHE A 48 12.79 -4.52 20.48
N GLU A 49 11.75 -4.08 21.20
CA GLU A 49 10.43 -3.75 20.65
C GLU A 49 10.52 -2.70 19.54
N GLU A 50 11.32 -1.64 19.73
CA GLU A 50 11.56 -0.62 18.70
C GLU A 50 12.18 -1.24 17.45
N SER A 51 13.20 -2.09 17.60
CA SER A 51 13.90 -2.66 16.45
C SER A 51 13.01 -3.59 15.60
N VAL A 52 12.16 -4.39 16.26
CA VAL A 52 11.27 -5.33 15.58
C VAL A 52 10.07 -4.64 14.95
N THR A 53 9.58 -3.54 15.54
CA THR A 53 8.44 -2.77 15.03
C THR A 53 8.80 -1.76 13.94
N ARG A 54 10.08 -1.39 13.84
CA ARG A 54 10.58 -0.43 12.85
C ARG A 54 10.08 -0.79 11.42
N ASN A 55 9.82 0.22 10.59
CA ASN A 55 9.31 0.10 9.21
C ASN A 55 7.91 -0.56 9.04
N LEU A 56 7.28 -1.14 10.08
CA LEU A 56 5.90 -1.66 9.98
C LEU A 56 4.89 -0.54 9.75
N THR A 57 5.14 0.64 10.31
CA THR A 57 4.31 1.83 10.09
C THR A 57 4.19 2.18 8.61
N THR A 58 5.27 2.03 7.84
CA THR A 58 5.24 2.31 6.40
C THR A 58 4.39 1.29 5.64
N LEU A 59 4.48 0.00 5.98
CA LEU A 59 3.59 -1.03 5.42
C LEU A 59 2.12 -0.75 5.73
N TYR A 60 1.82 -0.32 6.96
CA TYR A 60 0.48 0.07 7.36
C TYR A 60 -0.05 1.27 6.57
N ILE A 61 0.79 2.31 6.39
CA ILE A 61 0.44 3.49 5.59
C ILE A 61 0.12 3.08 4.16
N VAL A 62 0.94 2.22 3.54
CA VAL A 62 0.69 1.79 2.16
C VAL A 62 -0.59 0.97 2.05
N TYR A 63 -0.79 -0.01 2.94
CA TYR A 63 -2.02 -0.82 2.98
C TYR A 63 -3.27 0.06 3.09
N SER A 64 -3.28 1.00 4.03
CA SER A 64 -4.44 1.84 4.30
C SER A 64 -4.71 2.87 3.21
N ASN A 65 -3.67 3.40 2.55
CA ASN A 65 -3.82 4.49 1.57
C ASN A 65 -3.94 4.02 0.12
N ALA A 66 -3.39 2.87 -0.26
CA ALA A 66 -3.46 2.37 -1.64
C ALA A 66 -4.89 2.26 -2.21
N PRO A 67 -5.92 1.82 -1.46
CA PRO A 67 -7.31 1.81 -1.94
C PRO A 67 -7.83 3.21 -2.23
N TYR A 68 -7.48 4.19 -1.39
CA TYR A 68 -7.93 5.58 -1.54
C TYR A 68 -7.28 6.26 -2.75
N ILE A 69 -6.01 5.93 -3.06
CA ILE A 69 -5.37 6.36 -4.30
C ILE A 69 -6.12 5.80 -5.53
N GLY A 70 -6.48 4.51 -5.50
CA GLY A 70 -7.28 3.90 -6.58
C GLY A 70 -8.67 4.53 -6.72
N LEU A 71 -9.35 4.82 -5.61
CA LEU A 71 -10.64 5.52 -5.58
C LEU A 71 -10.51 6.93 -6.19
N LEU A 72 -9.47 7.68 -5.83
CA LEU A 72 -9.19 9.00 -6.39
C LEU A 72 -9.02 8.95 -7.92
N GLY A 73 -8.33 7.93 -8.42
CA GLY A 73 -8.21 7.69 -9.87
C GLY A 73 -9.57 7.50 -10.54
N THR A 74 -10.45 6.70 -9.93
CA THR A 74 -11.81 6.50 -10.45
C THR A 74 -12.63 7.78 -10.46
N VAL A 75 -12.60 8.57 -9.38
CA VAL A 75 -13.30 9.86 -9.31
C VAL A 75 -12.79 10.82 -10.40
N ALA A 76 -11.47 10.91 -10.57
CA ALA A 76 -10.86 11.75 -11.60
C ALA A 76 -11.23 11.28 -13.03
N GLY A 77 -11.21 9.98 -13.30
CA GLY A 77 -11.59 9.43 -14.61
C GLY A 77 -13.07 9.65 -14.95
N ILE A 78 -13.96 9.48 -13.98
CA ILE A 78 -15.39 9.79 -14.13
C ILE A 78 -15.59 11.29 -14.40
N MET A 79 -14.88 12.16 -13.68
CA MET A 79 -14.95 13.61 -13.86
C MET A 79 -14.52 14.04 -15.26
N VAL A 80 -13.43 13.47 -15.78
CA VAL A 80 -12.96 13.72 -17.16
C VAL A 80 -14.00 13.26 -18.18
N THR A 81 -14.59 12.07 -17.98
CA THR A 81 -15.60 11.52 -18.90
C THR A 81 -16.83 12.42 -18.99
N PHE A 82 -17.35 12.91 -17.86
CA PHE A 82 -18.49 13.82 -17.83
C PHE A 82 -18.16 15.22 -18.39
N TYR A 83 -16.95 15.70 -18.17
CA TYR A 83 -16.50 16.98 -18.71
C TYR A 83 -16.46 16.96 -20.24
N ASP A 84 -15.90 15.90 -20.83
CA ASP A 84 -15.82 15.74 -22.29
C ASP A 84 -17.21 15.68 -22.93
N MET A 85 -18.16 14.99 -22.28
CA MET A 85 -19.56 14.93 -22.71
C MET A 85 -20.23 16.32 -22.72
N GLY A 86 -19.93 17.16 -21.72
CA GLY A 86 -20.44 18.54 -21.67
C GLY A 86 -19.89 19.43 -22.79
N MET A 87 -18.68 19.15 -23.28
CA MET A 87 -18.05 19.90 -24.36
C MET A 87 -18.42 19.41 -25.76
N SER A 88 -18.67 18.11 -25.95
CA SER A 88 -18.92 17.52 -27.28
C SER A 88 -20.30 17.85 -27.87
N GLY A 89 -21.21 18.43 -27.08
CA GLY A 89 -22.57 18.80 -27.53
C GLY A 89 -23.45 17.62 -27.92
N GLY A 90 -23.00 16.37 -27.71
CA GLY A 90 -23.67 15.14 -28.08
C GLY A 90 -23.17 13.95 -27.25
N ILE A 91 -24.06 12.97 -27.05
CA ILE A 91 -23.81 11.80 -26.20
C ILE A 91 -23.26 10.65 -27.06
N ASP A 92 -21.94 10.41 -27.00
CA ASP A 92 -21.34 9.17 -27.50
C ASP A 92 -21.26 8.14 -26.35
N THR A 93 -22.24 7.24 -26.31
CA THR A 93 -22.33 6.19 -25.30
C THR A 93 -21.11 5.27 -25.30
N LYS A 94 -20.48 5.02 -26.45
CA LYS A 94 -19.31 4.15 -26.54
C LYS A 94 -18.11 4.79 -25.85
N SER A 95 -17.87 6.07 -26.08
CA SER A 95 -16.79 6.82 -25.42
C SER A 95 -16.97 6.85 -23.89
N ILE A 96 -18.21 7.06 -23.43
CA ILE A 96 -18.53 7.06 -21.99
C ILE A 96 -18.21 5.70 -21.36
N MET A 97 -18.64 4.60 -21.98
CA MET A 97 -18.37 3.26 -21.46
C MET A 97 -16.87 2.98 -21.35
N VAL A 98 -16.08 3.43 -22.34
CA VAL A 98 -14.61 3.29 -22.30
C VAL A 98 -14.02 4.11 -21.17
N GLY A 99 -14.39 5.38 -21.02
CA GLY A 99 -13.89 6.26 -19.95
C GLY A 99 -14.17 5.73 -18.54
N LEU A 100 -15.39 5.23 -18.31
CA LEU A 100 -15.77 4.61 -17.04
C LEU A 100 -15.00 3.30 -16.78
N SER A 101 -14.76 2.49 -17.81
CA SER A 101 -13.98 1.25 -17.66
C SER A 101 -12.52 1.52 -17.24
N LEU A 102 -11.90 2.57 -17.80
CA LEU A 102 -10.56 3.00 -17.44
C LEU A 102 -10.50 3.51 -16.00
N ALA A 103 -11.52 4.27 -15.59
CA ALA A 103 -11.65 4.71 -14.21
C ALA A 103 -11.68 3.50 -13.24
N LEU A 104 -12.51 2.49 -13.50
CA LEU A 104 -12.61 1.29 -12.65
C LEU A 104 -11.29 0.49 -12.54
N LYS A 105 -10.46 0.50 -13.59
CA LYS A 105 -9.13 -0.12 -13.56
C LYS A 105 -8.24 0.48 -12.46
N ALA A 106 -8.33 1.79 -12.21
CA ALA A 106 -7.53 2.46 -11.18
C ALA A 106 -7.83 1.92 -9.76
N THR A 107 -9.12 1.73 -9.43
CA THR A 107 -9.52 1.10 -8.17
C THR A 107 -9.03 -0.34 -8.07
N ALA A 108 -9.15 -1.13 -9.14
CA ALA A 108 -8.68 -2.51 -9.14
C ALA A 108 -7.18 -2.60 -8.83
N LEU A 109 -6.36 -1.72 -9.41
CA LEU A 109 -4.93 -1.65 -9.13
C LEU A 109 -4.64 -1.26 -7.66
N GLY A 110 -5.38 -0.30 -7.09
CA GLY A 110 -5.25 0.07 -5.69
C GLY A 110 -5.50 -1.09 -4.74
N LEU A 111 -6.53 -1.90 -5.03
CA LEU A 111 -6.85 -3.11 -4.25
C LEU A 111 -5.79 -4.19 -4.39
N ILE A 112 -5.24 -4.39 -5.60
CA ILE A 112 -4.15 -5.34 -5.86
C ILE A 112 -2.91 -5.00 -5.03
N VAL A 113 -2.63 -3.73 -4.75
CA VAL A 113 -1.52 -3.32 -3.87
C VAL A 113 -1.90 -3.45 -2.39
N ALA A 114 -3.11 -3.04 -2.02
CA ALA A 114 -3.54 -3.01 -0.62
C ALA A 114 -3.68 -4.39 0.02
N ILE A 115 -4.34 -5.33 -0.66
CA ILE A 115 -4.68 -6.65 -0.09
C ILE A 115 -3.42 -7.44 0.30
N PRO A 116 -2.40 -7.60 -0.58
CA PRO A 116 -1.17 -8.29 -0.20
C PRO A 116 -0.43 -7.56 0.92
N THR A 117 -0.41 -6.22 0.90
CA THR A 117 0.26 -5.41 1.92
C THR A 117 -0.37 -5.64 3.30
N LEU A 118 -1.71 -5.75 3.38
CA LEU A 118 -2.42 -6.10 4.62
C LEU A 118 -1.97 -7.46 5.17
N MET A 119 -1.92 -8.47 4.31
CA MET A 119 -1.56 -9.83 4.70
C MET A 119 -0.14 -9.87 5.26
N ILE A 120 0.79 -9.17 4.59
CA ILE A 120 2.19 -9.06 5.03
C ILE A 120 2.29 -8.32 6.38
N TYR A 121 1.61 -7.17 6.51
CA TYR A 121 1.61 -6.38 7.74
C TYR A 121 1.10 -7.20 8.94
N ASN A 122 -0.05 -7.87 8.79
CA ASN A 122 -0.62 -8.70 9.85
C ASN A 122 0.29 -9.89 10.21
N ALA A 123 0.92 -10.52 9.20
CA ALA A 123 1.87 -11.60 9.44
C ALA A 123 3.10 -11.12 10.23
N PHE A 124 3.61 -9.92 9.93
CA PHE A 124 4.73 -9.35 10.67
C PHE A 124 4.35 -8.88 12.07
N MET A 125 3.19 -8.26 12.26
CA MET A 125 2.69 -7.93 13.60
C MET A 125 2.62 -9.17 14.49
N ARG A 126 2.07 -10.28 13.96
CA ARG A 126 2.05 -11.54 14.69
C ARG A 126 3.45 -12.06 15.02
N LYS A 127 4.42 -11.91 14.11
CA LYS A 127 5.82 -12.28 14.38
C LYS A 127 6.45 -11.42 15.47
N VAL A 128 6.19 -10.11 15.47
CA VAL A 128 6.65 -9.19 16.51
C VAL A 128 6.15 -9.64 17.88
N ASP A 129 4.85 -9.88 18.03
CA ASP A 129 4.28 -10.32 19.32
C ASP A 129 4.94 -11.60 19.84
N VAL A 130 5.17 -12.57 18.94
CA VAL A 130 5.83 -13.84 19.29
C VAL A 130 7.29 -13.61 19.70
N LEU A 131 8.01 -12.75 19.00
CA LEU A 131 9.41 -12.42 19.30
C LEU A 131 9.55 -11.69 20.65
N VAL A 132 8.67 -10.72 20.92
CA VAL A 132 8.64 -9.97 22.18
C VAL A 132 8.34 -10.90 23.36
N ASN A 133 7.35 -11.79 23.22
CA ASN A 133 7.04 -12.77 24.25
C ASN A 133 8.19 -13.75 24.50
N ARG A 134 8.88 -14.20 23.45
CA ARG A 134 10.09 -15.04 23.60
C ARG A 134 11.22 -14.32 24.31
N TYR A 135 11.43 -13.04 24.02
CA TYR A 135 12.43 -12.21 24.70
C TYR A 135 12.14 -12.12 26.20
N LYS A 136 10.88 -11.83 26.58
CA LYS A 136 10.43 -11.79 27.99
C LYS A 136 10.68 -13.12 28.70
N ALA A 137 10.23 -14.23 28.10
CA ALA A 137 10.42 -15.57 28.68
C ALA A 137 11.90 -15.93 28.86
N SER A 138 12.79 -15.49 27.96
CA SER A 138 14.23 -15.76 28.09
C SER A 138 14.90 -14.99 29.23
N ARG A 139 14.37 -13.81 29.59
CA ARG A 139 14.87 -12.96 30.68
C ARG A 139 14.32 -13.35 32.05
N GLU A 140 13.15 -13.95 32.11
CA GLU A 140 12.55 -14.47 33.36
C GLU A 140 13.20 -15.78 33.82
N ASN A 141 13.75 -16.56 32.88
CA ASN A 141 14.42 -17.84 33.16
C ASN A 141 15.96 -17.73 33.32
N ALA A 142 16.53 -16.52 33.26
CA ALA A 142 17.97 -16.23 33.36
C ALA A 142 18.29 -15.52 34.68
#